data_AF-A0A7S4NWI0-F1
#
_entry.id   AF-A0A7S4NWI0-F1
#
_cell.length_a   1.000
_cell.length_b   1.000
_cell.length_c   1.000
_cell.angle_alpha   90.00
_cell.angle_beta   90.00
_cell.angle_gamma   90.00
#
_symmetry.space_group_name_H-M   'P 1'
#
loop_
_entity.id
_entity.type
_entity.pdbx_description
1 polymer ?
#
loop_
_entity_poly.entity_id
_entity_poly.type
_entity_poly.pdbx_seq_one_letter_code
_entity_poly.pdbx_strand_id
1 'polypeptide(L)'
;YMIILLAILFLITDCNKGLNFGQGFQRFMFSSKKTSEEETGGDWMDLLVFRMLISIVYFYASVAKMNEDWLFKAQPMLAHYSEGGGPNAHIFPIFLSLGGVAFDFVIPFLLWVPQATPLVWMGTMAFHGSNFLLFSIGIFPFLMICTNFLFLPEKILFFLLNKFLGLFTFNFLPSFIREGAIQERDRVRQWEKEWEKEQLQKNSHKKTNNNINNINTNTNNTNN
;
A
#
# COMPACT_ATOMS: atom_id res chain seq x y z
N TYR A 1 -2.27 -23.77 13.32
CA TYR A 1 -1.52 -23.04 14.36
C TYR A 1 -1.46 -21.54 14.10
N MET A 2 -0.82 -21.03 13.03
CA MET A 2 -0.74 -19.58 12.77
C MET A 2 -2.11 -18.88 12.65
N ILE A 3 -3.11 -19.47 11.97
CA ILE A 3 -4.46 -18.89 11.86
C ILE A 3 -5.15 -18.79 13.24
N ILE A 4 -4.96 -19.79 14.10
CA ILE A 4 -5.48 -19.79 15.47
C ILE A 4 -4.79 -18.70 16.29
N LEU A 5 -3.48 -18.56 16.14
CA LEU A 5 -2.71 -17.53 16.82
C LEU A 5 -3.13 -16.13 16.36
N LEU A 6 -3.35 -15.92 15.05
CA LEU A 6 -3.91 -14.69 14.52
C LEU A 6 -5.32 -14.44 15.07
N ALA A 7 -6.18 -15.45 15.12
CA ALA A 7 -7.53 -15.31 15.67
C ALA A 7 -7.52 -14.94 17.16
N ILE A 8 -6.63 -15.53 17.96
CA ILE A 8 -6.42 -15.16 19.37
C ILE A 8 -5.90 -13.73 19.46
N LEU A 9 -4.96 -13.34 18.59
CA LEU A 9 -4.43 -11.99 18.56
C LEU A 9 -5.54 -10.98 18.24
N PHE A 10 -6.36 -11.23 17.22
CA PHE A 10 -7.54 -10.41 16.90
C PHE A 10 -8.58 -10.36 18.03
N LEU A 11 -8.62 -11.36 18.91
CA LEU A 11 -9.53 -11.39 20.06
C LEU A 11 -8.99 -10.58 21.24
N ILE A 12 -7.67 -10.44 21.36
CA ILE A 12 -6.99 -9.67 22.41
C ILE A 12 -6.80 -8.21 21.99
N THR A 13 -6.55 -7.97 20.70
CA THR A 13 -6.46 -6.62 20.14
C THR A 13 -7.85 -6.00 20.09
N ASP A 14 -8.01 -4.83 20.69
CA ASP A 14 -9.29 -4.13 20.81
C ASP A 14 -9.65 -3.44 19.46
N CYS A 15 -9.90 -4.23 18.40
CA CYS A 15 -10.23 -3.74 17.06
C CYS A 15 -11.55 -2.93 17.01
N ASN A 16 -12.29 -2.85 18.12
CA ASN A 16 -13.61 -2.23 18.20
C ASN A 16 -13.57 -0.69 18.14
N LYS A 17 -12.46 -0.05 18.51
CA LYS A 17 -12.38 1.44 18.53
C LYS A 17 -11.97 2.07 17.19
N GLY A 18 -11.24 1.34 16.34
CA GLY A 18 -10.69 1.86 15.07
C GLY A 18 -11.41 1.41 13.79
N LEU A 19 -12.18 0.31 13.82
CA LEU A 19 -12.79 -0.32 12.63
C LEU A 19 -14.32 -0.16 12.57
N ASN A 20 -14.84 0.99 12.99
CA ASN A 20 -16.23 1.31 12.67
C ASN A 20 -16.30 1.60 11.16
N PHE A 21 -16.64 0.58 10.36
CA PHE A 21 -16.73 0.67 8.89
C PHE A 21 -17.53 1.90 8.45
N GLY A 22 -18.59 2.26 9.21
CA GLY A 22 -19.37 3.47 9.00
C GLY A 22 -18.57 4.76 9.14
N GLN A 23 -17.70 4.89 10.15
CA GLN A 23 -16.85 6.08 10.33
C GLN A 23 -15.73 6.16 9.29
N GLY A 24 -15.12 5.03 8.92
CA GLY A 24 -14.13 4.97 7.83
C GLY A 24 -14.72 5.34 6.48
N PHE A 25 -15.92 4.83 6.18
CA PHE A 25 -16.67 5.16 4.97
C PHE A 25 -17.15 6.62 4.96
N GLN A 26 -17.57 7.16 6.10
CA GLN A 26 -18.00 8.56 6.23
C GLN A 26 -16.82 9.54 6.17
N ARG A 27 -15.65 9.20 6.74
CA ARG A 27 -14.39 9.95 6.57
C ARG A 27 -13.89 9.92 5.12
N PHE A 28 -14.07 8.78 4.43
CA PHE A 28 -13.76 8.63 3.00
C PHE A 28 -14.72 9.44 2.10
N MET A 29 -16.02 9.44 2.38
CA MET A 29 -17.05 10.16 1.61
C MET A 29 -17.10 11.66 1.89
N PHE A 30 -16.80 12.10 3.12
CA PHE A 30 -17.00 13.49 3.57
C PHE A 30 -15.72 14.10 4.15
N SER A 31 -14.59 13.93 3.46
CA SER A 31 -13.31 14.56 3.83
C SER A 31 -13.33 16.07 3.53
N SER A 32 -14.03 16.82 4.37
CA SER A 32 -13.90 18.27 4.49
C SER A 32 -13.16 18.58 5.77
N LYS A 33 -11.92 19.05 5.62
CA LYS A 33 -11.02 19.68 6.61
C LYS A 33 -11.51 19.70 8.07
N LYS A 34 -10.81 18.98 8.96
CA LYS A 34 -10.21 19.59 10.17
C LYS A 34 -9.14 18.71 10.82
N THR A 35 -8.07 19.39 11.23
CA THR A 35 -7.00 19.00 12.15
C THR A 35 -7.49 18.97 13.60
N SER A 36 -7.10 17.94 14.35
CA SER A 36 -6.71 18.05 15.77
C SER A 36 -5.97 16.77 16.16
N GLU A 37 -4.78 16.95 16.70
CA GLU A 37 -3.97 15.96 17.40
C GLU A 37 -4.80 15.39 18.56
N GLU A 38 -5.26 14.15 18.41
CA GLU A 38 -5.64 13.30 19.52
C GLU A 38 -4.80 12.04 19.32
N GLU A 39 -3.69 11.96 20.06
CA GLU A 39 -2.79 10.80 20.03
C GLU A 39 -3.57 9.55 20.47
N THR A 40 -3.97 8.75 19.49
CA THR A 40 -4.37 7.36 19.71
C THR A 40 -3.13 6.53 20.03
N GLY A 41 -2.63 6.66 21.27
CA GLY A 41 -1.47 5.93 21.78
C GLY A 41 -1.63 4.40 21.83
N GLY A 42 -2.78 3.85 21.41
CA GLY A 42 -3.03 2.40 21.30
C GLY A 42 -2.86 1.81 19.90
N ASP A 43 -3.19 2.57 18.84
CA ASP A 43 -3.31 2.02 17.48
C ASP A 43 -1.96 1.53 16.90
N TRP A 44 -0.87 2.19 17.29
CA TRP A 44 0.48 1.82 16.84
C TRP A 44 1.00 0.55 17.53
N MET A 45 0.62 0.30 18.78
CA MET A 45 0.99 -0.92 19.52
C MET A 45 0.29 -2.13 18.93
N ASP A 46 -0.99 -1.99 18.60
CA ASP A 46 -1.79 -3.06 18.00
C ASP A 46 -1.19 -3.52 16.67
N LEU A 47 -0.88 -2.57 15.77
CA LEU A 47 -0.21 -2.86 14.50
C LEU A 47 1.18 -3.47 14.69
N LEU A 48 1.93 -3.01 15.72
CA LEU A 48 3.25 -3.54 16.02
C LEU A 48 3.19 -5.03 16.36
N VAL A 49 2.20 -5.47 17.15
CA VAL A 49 2.06 -6.88 17.53
C VAL A 49 1.82 -7.77 16.31
N PHE A 50 0.97 -7.35 15.36
CA PHE A 50 0.78 -8.10 14.11
C PHE A 50 2.05 -8.13 13.25
N ARG A 51 2.75 -7.01 13.10
CA ARG A 51 4.02 -6.95 12.34
C ARG A 51 5.10 -7.85 12.96
N MET A 52 5.21 -7.85 14.29
CA MET A 52 6.11 -8.72 15.04
C MET A 52 5.74 -10.19 14.83
N LEU A 53 4.45 -10.52 14.90
CA LEU A 53 4.00 -11.90 14.65
C LEU A 53 4.41 -12.38 13.26
N ILE A 54 4.18 -11.59 12.20
CA ILE A 54 4.58 -11.98 10.84
C ILE A 54 6.09 -12.14 10.73
N SER A 55 6.86 -11.26 11.39
CA SER A 55 8.32 -11.37 11.43
C SER A 55 8.79 -12.67 12.10
N ILE A 56 8.16 -13.05 13.21
CA ILE A 56 8.45 -14.30 13.93
C ILE A 56 8.10 -15.52 13.07
N VAL A 57 6.98 -15.49 12.35
CA VAL A 57 6.57 -16.59 11.46
C VAL A 57 7.63 -16.83 10.36
N TYR A 58 8.13 -15.77 9.71
CA TYR A 58 9.21 -15.90 8.73
C TYR A 58 10.51 -16.39 9.37
N PHE A 59 10.92 -15.81 10.48
CA PHE A 59 12.15 -16.20 11.16
C PHE A 59 12.12 -17.69 11.57
N TYR A 60 11.01 -18.13 12.18
CA TYR A 60 10.82 -19.53 12.55
C TYR A 60 10.79 -20.45 11.31
N ALA A 61 10.18 -20.01 10.21
CA ALA A 61 10.18 -20.76 8.96
C ALA A 61 11.60 -20.95 8.41
N SER A 62 12.50 -19.98 8.58
CA SER A 62 13.91 -20.13 8.22
C SER A 62 14.62 -21.11 9.15
N VAL A 63 14.46 -20.98 10.47
CA VAL A 63 15.05 -21.90 11.46
C VAL A 63 14.60 -23.34 11.21
N ALA A 64 13.32 -23.56 10.91
CA ALA A 64 12.79 -24.88 10.59
C ALA A 64 13.41 -25.48 9.32
N LYS A 65 13.88 -24.65 8.38
CA LYS A 65 14.61 -25.05 7.17
C LYS A 65 16.12 -25.12 7.36
N MET A 66 16.69 -24.74 8.50
CA MET A 66 18.11 -24.90 8.81
C MET A 66 18.42 -26.32 9.31
N ASN A 67 18.01 -27.32 8.54
CA ASN A 67 18.31 -28.72 8.78
C ASN A 67 19.10 -29.32 7.60
N GLU A 68 19.67 -30.50 7.80
CA GLU A 68 20.52 -31.15 6.79
C GLU A 68 19.79 -31.37 5.45
N ASP A 69 18.51 -31.69 5.50
CA ASP A 69 17.71 -32.03 4.32
C ASP A 69 17.46 -30.83 3.41
N TRP A 70 17.36 -29.62 3.99
CA TRP A 70 17.24 -28.37 3.24
C TRP A 70 18.61 -27.81 2.84
N LEU A 71 19.57 -27.73 3.76
CA LEU A 71 20.83 -27.04 3.50
C LEU A 71 21.77 -27.82 2.58
N PHE A 72 21.85 -29.14 2.75
CA PHE A 72 22.85 -29.95 2.04
C PHE A 72 22.23 -30.88 1.01
N LYS A 73 21.07 -31.46 1.33
CA LYS A 73 20.45 -32.46 0.45
C LYS A 73 19.38 -31.89 -0.47
N ALA A 74 18.92 -30.65 -0.26
CA ALA A 74 17.84 -29.99 -0.99
C ALA A 74 16.60 -30.89 -1.25
N GLN A 75 16.31 -31.81 -0.32
CA GLN A 75 15.32 -32.89 -0.48
C GLN A 75 13.94 -32.39 -0.93
N PRO A 76 13.38 -31.31 -0.36
CA PRO A 76 12.05 -30.85 -0.74
C PRO A 76 11.98 -30.41 -2.20
N MET A 77 13.06 -29.81 -2.70
CA MET A 77 13.16 -29.38 -4.09
C MET A 77 13.43 -30.60 -4.99
N LEU A 78 14.39 -31.46 -4.64
CA LEU A 78 14.68 -32.63 -5.47
C LEU A 78 13.47 -33.55 -5.68
N ALA A 79 12.59 -33.69 -4.69
CA ALA A 79 11.36 -34.48 -4.82
C ALA A 79 10.43 -33.99 -5.95
N HIS A 80 10.52 -32.72 -6.34
CA HIS A 80 9.71 -32.13 -7.42
C HIS A 80 10.45 -32.05 -8.77
N TYR A 81 11.78 -32.24 -8.75
CA TYR A 81 12.65 -32.11 -9.92
C TYR A 81 13.33 -33.45 -10.30
N SER A 82 12.98 -34.56 -9.66
CA SER A 82 13.69 -35.85 -9.77
C SER A 82 13.45 -36.65 -11.07
N GLU A 83 12.69 -36.13 -12.03
CA GLU A 83 12.40 -36.85 -13.28
C GLU A 83 12.76 -36.01 -14.51
N GLY A 84 14.00 -36.15 -15.01
CA GLY A 84 14.27 -35.96 -16.44
C GLY A 84 15.18 -34.83 -16.94
N GLY A 85 15.99 -34.16 -16.12
CA GLY A 85 16.87 -33.07 -16.61
C GLY A 85 18.37 -33.38 -16.51
N GLY A 86 19.17 -32.89 -17.46
CA GLY A 86 20.65 -32.96 -17.45
C GLY A 86 21.31 -32.21 -16.26
N PRO A 87 22.62 -31.84 -16.32
CA PRO A 87 23.39 -31.33 -15.16
C PRO A 87 22.74 -30.21 -14.32
N ASN A 88 21.89 -29.39 -14.93
CA ASN A 88 21.13 -28.32 -14.26
C ASN A 88 20.03 -28.84 -13.30
N ALA A 89 19.64 -30.11 -13.39
CA ALA A 89 18.63 -30.73 -12.54
C ALA A 89 19.07 -30.89 -11.08
N HIS A 90 20.37 -30.80 -10.79
CA HIS A 90 20.86 -30.88 -9.40
C HIS A 90 21.18 -29.50 -8.80
N ILE A 91 21.67 -28.55 -9.59
CA ILE A 91 22.07 -27.22 -9.09
C ILE A 91 20.86 -26.34 -8.80
N PHE A 92 19.84 -26.38 -9.67
CA PHE A 92 18.67 -25.52 -9.53
C PHE A 92 17.84 -25.83 -8.26
N PRO A 93 17.56 -27.09 -7.89
CA PRO A 93 16.94 -27.43 -6.61
C PRO A 93 17.73 -26.97 -5.39
N ILE A 94 19.07 -27.04 -5.43
CA ILE A 94 19.94 -26.57 -4.34
C ILE A 94 19.80 -25.05 -4.18
N PHE A 95 19.83 -24.31 -5.30
CA PHE A 95 19.63 -22.86 -5.29
C PHE A 95 18.26 -22.47 -4.70
N LEU A 96 17.18 -23.16 -5.10
CA LEU A 96 15.85 -22.91 -4.56
C LEU A 96 15.74 -23.23 -3.07
N SER A 97 16.39 -24.30 -2.61
CA SER A 97 16.35 -24.71 -1.20
C SER A 97 17.09 -23.72 -0.31
N LEU A 98 18.33 -23.37 -0.67
CA LEU A 98 19.13 -22.36 0.03
C LEU A 98 18.49 -20.96 -0.07
N GLY A 99 17.97 -20.63 -1.25
CA GLY A 99 17.23 -19.41 -1.50
C GLY A 99 16.00 -19.28 -0.60
N GLY A 100 15.28 -20.37 -0.35
CA GLY A 100 14.14 -20.37 0.56
C GLY A 100 14.52 -20.14 2.02
N VAL A 101 15.61 -20.76 2.49
CA VAL A 101 16.16 -20.50 3.84
C VAL A 101 16.55 -19.03 4.00
N ALA A 102 17.30 -18.51 3.03
CA ALA A 102 17.78 -17.14 3.02
C ALA A 102 16.63 -16.14 2.91
N PHE A 103 15.64 -16.40 2.07
CA PHE A 103 14.47 -15.54 1.91
C PHE A 103 13.70 -15.40 3.21
N ASP A 104 13.34 -16.51 3.85
CA ASP A 104 12.61 -16.51 5.12
C ASP A 104 13.40 -15.84 6.25
N PHE A 105 14.74 -15.87 6.20
CA PHE A 105 15.59 -15.17 7.16
C PHE A 105 15.64 -13.66 6.91
N VAL A 106 15.80 -13.24 5.66
CA VAL A 106 16.08 -11.83 5.30
C VAL A 106 14.81 -11.00 5.20
N ILE A 107 13.72 -11.58 4.68
CA ILE A 107 12.48 -10.85 4.45
C ILE A 107 11.87 -10.19 5.70
N PRO A 108 11.90 -10.78 6.92
CA PRO A 108 11.37 -10.08 8.10
C PRO A 108 12.09 -8.76 8.33
N PHE A 109 13.40 -8.67 8.12
CA PHE A 109 14.14 -7.42 8.29
C PHE A 109 13.79 -6.39 7.21
N LEU A 110 13.64 -6.84 5.96
CA LEU A 110 13.28 -5.95 4.84
C LEU A 110 11.84 -5.41 4.97
N LEU A 111 10.93 -6.17 5.58
CA LEU A 111 9.55 -5.73 5.84
C LEU A 111 9.50 -4.46 6.70
N TRP A 112 10.47 -4.24 7.58
CA TRP A 112 10.56 -3.03 8.42
C TRP A 112 11.25 -1.84 7.74
N VAL A 113 11.80 -2.02 6.54
CA VAL A 113 12.51 -0.96 5.80
C VAL A 113 11.58 -0.39 4.73
N PRO A 114 11.02 0.83 4.91
CA PRO A 114 10.02 1.38 3.99
C PRO A 114 10.53 1.50 2.55
N GLN A 115 11.82 1.77 2.36
CA GLN A 115 12.47 1.90 1.06
C GLN A 115 12.57 0.54 0.33
N ALA A 116 12.55 -0.57 1.06
CA ALA A 116 12.60 -1.91 0.49
C ALA A 116 11.21 -2.42 0.08
N THR A 117 10.13 -1.66 0.29
CA THR A 117 8.75 -2.07 -0.01
C THR A 117 8.59 -2.69 -1.41
N PRO A 118 9.05 -2.07 -2.52
CA PRO A 118 8.89 -2.68 -3.84
C PRO A 118 9.60 -4.03 -3.97
N LEU A 119 10.78 -4.15 -3.36
CA LEU A 119 11.57 -5.38 -3.34
C LEU A 119 10.88 -6.47 -2.51
N VAL A 120 10.31 -6.12 -1.36
CA VAL A 120 9.52 -7.02 -0.51
C VAL A 120 8.32 -7.56 -1.28
N TRP A 121 7.56 -6.68 -1.94
CA TRP A 121 6.40 -7.07 -2.73
C TRP A 121 6.76 -8.03 -3.87
N MET A 122 7.77 -7.67 -4.66
CA MET A 122 8.24 -8.52 -5.75
C MET A 122 8.78 -9.86 -5.24
N GLY A 123 9.61 -9.83 -4.19
CA GLY A 123 10.23 -11.02 -3.61
C GLY A 123 9.21 -11.97 -2.98
N THR A 124 8.28 -11.46 -2.18
CA THR A 124 7.23 -12.28 -1.55
C THR A 124 6.26 -12.85 -2.57
N MET A 125 5.88 -12.10 -3.62
CA MET A 125 5.06 -12.63 -4.71
C MET A 125 5.78 -13.76 -5.46
N ALA A 126 7.06 -13.58 -5.80
CA ALA A 126 7.84 -14.60 -6.48
C ALA A 126 8.04 -15.85 -5.61
N PHE A 127 8.43 -15.67 -4.34
CA PHE A 127 8.74 -16.76 -3.42
C PHE A 127 7.49 -17.53 -2.97
N HIS A 128 6.43 -16.85 -2.54
CA HIS A 128 5.20 -17.52 -2.14
C HIS A 128 4.45 -18.06 -3.36
N GLY A 129 4.52 -17.37 -4.50
CA GLY A 129 3.99 -17.88 -5.76
C GLY A 129 4.68 -19.17 -6.20
N SER A 130 6.01 -19.25 -6.13
CA SER A 130 6.72 -20.50 -6.44
C SER A 130 6.40 -21.60 -5.44
N ASN A 131 6.34 -21.30 -4.14
CA ASN A 131 5.96 -22.28 -3.12
C ASN A 131 4.52 -22.79 -3.28
N PHE A 132 3.59 -21.95 -3.73
CA PHE A 132 2.22 -22.35 -4.04
C PHE A 132 2.20 -23.39 -5.19
N LEU A 133 2.92 -23.09 -6.27
CA LEU A 133 2.99 -23.96 -7.45
C LEU A 133 3.71 -25.28 -7.16
N LEU A 134 4.77 -25.24 -6.35
CA LEU A 134 5.58 -26.41 -6.05
C LEU A 134 4.95 -27.30 -4.98
N PHE A 135 4.52 -26.73 -3.85
CA PHE A 135 4.22 -27.51 -2.64
C PHE A 135 2.73 -27.61 -2.29
N SER A 136 1.85 -26.96 -3.05
CA SER A 136 0.39 -27.00 -2.81
C SER A 136 -0.01 -26.73 -1.35
N ILE A 137 0.64 -25.76 -0.69
CA ILE A 137 0.53 -25.47 0.77
C ILE A 137 -0.78 -24.73 1.13
N GLY A 138 -1.83 -24.91 0.33
CA GLY A 138 -3.15 -24.31 0.52
C GLY A 138 -3.13 -22.77 0.50
N ILE A 139 -3.84 -22.15 1.43
CA ILE A 139 -4.05 -20.69 1.46
C ILE A 139 -2.84 -19.88 1.97
N PHE A 140 -1.85 -20.55 2.57
CA PHE A 140 -0.75 -19.90 3.27
C PHE A 140 0.04 -18.91 2.39
N PRO A 141 0.44 -19.25 1.15
CA PRO A 141 1.14 -18.32 0.26
C PRO A 141 0.40 -16.99 0.03
N PHE A 142 -0.93 -17.06 -0.20
CA PHE A 142 -1.75 -15.88 -0.42
C PHE A 142 -1.87 -15.03 0.85
N LEU A 143 -2.03 -15.68 2.00
CA LEU A 143 -2.06 -14.99 3.28
C LEU A 143 -0.76 -14.22 3.53
N MET A 144 0.39 -14.86 3.31
CA MET A 144 1.69 -14.22 3.54
C MET A 144 1.91 -13.02 2.61
N ILE A 145 1.50 -13.10 1.34
CA ILE A 145 1.54 -11.94 0.43
C ILE A 145 0.63 -10.81 0.94
N CYS A 146 -0.59 -11.13 1.38
CA CYS A 146 -1.51 -10.13 1.93
C CYS A 146 -0.97 -9.46 3.20
N THR A 147 -0.19 -10.16 4.03
CA THR A 147 0.36 -9.56 5.25
C THR A 147 1.35 -8.42 4.98
N ASN A 148 1.88 -8.29 3.75
CA ASN A 148 2.69 -7.13 3.36
C ASN A 148 1.95 -5.81 3.51
N PHE A 149 0.61 -5.79 3.38
CA PHE A 149 -0.19 -4.58 3.60
C PHE A 149 -0.04 -4.02 5.02
N LEU A 150 0.26 -4.86 6.01
CA LEU A 150 0.49 -4.41 7.39
C LEU A 150 1.71 -3.51 7.53
N PHE A 151 2.69 -3.63 6.62
CA PHE A 151 3.95 -2.90 6.64
C PHE A 151 3.96 -1.68 5.71
N LEU A 152 2.88 -1.47 4.94
CA LEU A 152 2.80 -0.32 4.06
C LEU A 152 2.62 0.99 4.85
N PRO A 153 3.28 2.08 4.42
CA PRO A 153 2.96 3.41 4.89
C PRO A 153 1.48 3.74 4.60
N GLU A 154 0.79 4.35 5.55
CA GLU A 154 -0.63 4.70 5.45
C GLU A 154 -0.95 5.46 4.16
N LYS A 155 -0.11 6.42 3.76
CA LYS A 155 -0.30 7.19 2.53
C LYS A 155 -0.38 6.31 1.28
N ILE A 156 0.47 5.27 1.20
CA ILE A 156 0.49 4.34 0.08
C ILE A 156 -0.73 3.43 0.15
N LEU A 157 -1.07 2.95 1.35
CA LEU A 157 -2.25 2.13 1.58
C LEU A 157 -3.55 2.86 1.17
N PHE A 158 -3.75 4.09 1.64
CA PHE A 158 -4.87 4.94 1.26
C PHE A 158 -4.90 5.24 -0.23
N PHE A 159 -3.75 5.53 -0.86
CA PHE A 159 -3.68 5.73 -2.31
C PHE A 159 -4.15 4.49 -3.10
N LEU A 160 -3.67 3.29 -2.70
CA LEU A 160 -4.05 2.04 -3.34
C LEU A 160 -5.54 1.72 -3.14
N LEU A 161 -6.04 1.88 -1.91
CA LEU A 161 -7.46 1.71 -1.57
C LEU A 161 -8.34 2.65 -2.39
N ASN A 162 -8.00 3.94 -2.46
CA ASN A 162 -8.80 4.92 -3.21
C ASN A 162 -8.82 4.62 -4.70
N LYS A 163 -7.70 4.15 -5.26
CA LYS A 163 -7.64 3.72 -6.66
C LYS A 163 -8.49 2.46 -6.90
N PHE A 164 -8.39 1.48 -6.01
CA PHE A 164 -9.16 0.23 -6.10
C PHE A 164 -10.67 0.46 -5.91
N LEU A 165 -11.06 1.18 -4.86
CA LEU A 165 -12.44 1.57 -4.59
C LEU A 165 -13.01 2.45 -5.70
N GLY A 166 -12.23 3.41 -6.23
CA GLY A 166 -12.65 4.24 -7.36
C GLY A 166 -12.92 3.41 -8.62
N LEU A 167 -12.08 2.40 -8.91
CA LEU A 167 -12.30 1.47 -10.01
C LEU A 167 -13.51 0.55 -9.77
N PHE A 168 -13.68 0.07 -8.55
CA PHE A 168 -14.75 -0.86 -8.19
C PHE A 168 -16.12 -0.17 -8.13
N THR A 169 -16.21 0.97 -7.45
CA THR A 169 -17.45 1.76 -7.35
C THR A 169 -17.88 2.27 -8.72
N PHE A 170 -16.97 2.83 -9.52
CA PHE A 170 -17.32 3.37 -10.84
C PHE A 170 -17.88 2.32 -11.82
N ASN A 171 -17.31 1.12 -11.83
CA ASN A 171 -17.75 0.06 -12.73
C ASN A 171 -19.02 -0.66 -12.26
N PHE A 172 -19.31 -0.67 -10.96
CA PHE A 172 -20.46 -1.36 -10.37
C PHE A 172 -21.65 -0.43 -10.05
N LEU A 173 -21.48 0.89 -10.21
CA LEU A 173 -22.55 1.87 -10.08
C LEU A 173 -23.60 1.70 -11.20
N PRO A 174 -24.91 1.68 -10.86
CA PRO A 174 -25.98 1.78 -11.84
C PRO A 174 -25.72 2.98 -12.78
N SER A 175 -26.03 2.82 -14.08
CA SER A 175 -25.70 3.81 -15.12
C SER A 175 -26.11 5.23 -14.76
N PHE A 176 -27.28 5.39 -14.14
CA PHE A 176 -27.80 6.68 -13.70
C PHE A 176 -26.91 7.41 -12.68
N ILE A 177 -26.35 6.70 -11.69
CA ILE A 177 -25.47 7.32 -10.69
C ILE A 177 -24.08 7.60 -11.29
N ARG A 178 -23.61 6.72 -12.19
CA ARG A 178 -22.36 6.93 -12.93
C ARG A 178 -22.44 8.16 -13.83
N GLU A 179 -23.54 8.34 -14.54
CA GLU A 179 -23.80 9.54 -15.37
C GLU A 179 -23.90 10.80 -14.51
N GLY A 180 -24.59 10.74 -13.37
CA GLY A 180 -24.62 11.86 -12.41
C GLY A 180 -23.24 12.24 -11.87
N ALA A 181 -22.40 11.26 -11.53
CA ALA A 181 -21.04 11.50 -11.05
C ALA A 181 -20.12 12.07 -12.14
N ILE A 182 -20.26 11.63 -13.40
CA ILE A 182 -19.53 12.20 -14.54
C ILE A 182 -19.98 13.65 -14.77
N GLN A 183 -21.28 13.91 -14.73
CA GLN A 183 -21.83 15.25 -14.94
C GLN A 183 -21.38 16.23 -13.85
N GLU A 184 -21.39 15.83 -12.57
CA GLU A 184 -20.88 16.65 -11.47
C GLU A 184 -19.38 16.94 -11.63
N ARG A 185 -18.58 15.91 -11.94
CA ARG A 185 -17.14 16.06 -12.16
C ARG A 185 -16.83 17.04 -13.30
N ASP A 186 -17.59 16.96 -14.39
CA ASP A 186 -17.39 17.85 -15.54
C ASP A 186 -17.87 19.28 -15.23
N ARG A 187 -18.92 19.44 -14.42
CA ARG A 187 -19.37 20.76 -13.91
C ARG A 187 -18.31 21.43 -13.03
N VAL A 188 -17.70 20.67 -12.11
CA VAL A 188 -16.62 21.18 -11.23
C VAL A 188 -15.41 21.61 -12.04
N ARG A 189 -14.98 20.79 -13.02
CA ARG A 189 -13.87 21.17 -13.93
C ARG A 189 -14.16 22.43 -14.73
N GLN A 190 -15.41 22.60 -15.16
CA GLN A 190 -15.81 23.80 -15.88
C GLN A 190 -15.77 25.03 -14.97
N TRP A 191 -16.28 24.90 -13.75
CA TRP A 191 -16.23 25.95 -12.73
C TRP A 191 -14.79 26.33 -12.36
N GLU A 192 -13.88 25.36 -12.20
CA GLU A 192 -12.45 25.63 -11.94
C GLU A 192 -11.81 26.47 -13.05
N LYS A 193 -12.08 26.12 -14.32
CA LYS A 193 -11.58 26.88 -15.48
C LYS A 193 -12.14 28.30 -15.55
N GLU A 194 -13.41 28.48 -15.19
CA GLU A 194 -14.05 29.80 -15.15
C GLU A 194 -13.48 30.64 -14.01
N TRP A 195 -13.33 30.05 -12.83
CA TRP A 195 -12.72 30.69 -11.67
C TRP A 195 -11.27 31.13 -11.95
N GLU A 196 -10.45 30.29 -12.58
CA GLU A 196 -9.09 30.66 -13.00
C GLU A 196 -9.08 31.85 -13.97
N LYS A 197 -10.00 31.89 -14.94
CA LYS A 197 -10.14 33.04 -15.86
C LYS A 197 -10.52 34.32 -15.13
N GLU A 198 -11.44 34.25 -14.17
CA GLU A 198 -11.83 35.40 -13.36
C GLU A 198 -10.65 35.94 -12.54
N GLN A 199 -9.83 35.06 -11.95
CA GLN A 199 -8.65 35.48 -11.21
C GLN A 199 -7.62 36.16 -12.13
N LEU A 200 -7.44 35.66 -13.36
CA LEU A 200 -6.57 36.28 -14.35
C LEU A 200 -7.07 37.67 -14.78
N GLN A 201 -8.37 37.84 -14.98
CA GLN A 201 -8.97 39.15 -15.31
C GLN A 201 -8.87 40.16 -14.15
N LYS A 202 -9.12 39.73 -12.91
CA LYS A 202 -8.96 40.58 -11.73
C LYS A 202 -7.52 41.06 -11.57
N ASN A 203 -6.55 40.17 -11.82
CA ASN A 203 -5.14 40.49 -11.76
C ASN A 203 -4.69 41.41 -12.91
N SER A 204 -5.23 41.26 -14.12
CA SER A 204 -4.93 42.18 -15.23
C SER A 204 -5.48 43.59 -14.99
N HIS A 205 -6.73 43.72 -14.53
CA HIS A 205 -7.32 45.02 -14.20
C HIS A 205 -6.60 45.73 -13.05
N LYS A 206 -6.13 44.99 -12.03
CA LYS A 206 -5.32 45.56 -10.95
C LYS A 206 -3.98 46.10 -11.46
N LYS A 207 -3.36 45.43 -12.44
CA LYS A 207 -2.12 45.87 -13.08
C LYS A 207 -2.35 47.14 -13.92
N THR A 208 -3.44 47.22 -14.66
CA THR A 208 -3.81 48.41 -15.46
C THR A 208 -4.10 49.62 -14.57
N ASN A 209 -4.88 49.46 -13.50
CA ASN A 209 -5.20 50.56 -12.57
C ASN A 209 -3.96 51.08 -11.82
N ASN A 210 -3.05 50.20 -11.41
CA ASN A 210 -1.79 50.63 -10.81
C ASN A 210 -0.90 51.39 -11.80
N ASN A 211 -0.92 51.02 -13.08
CA ASN A 211 -0.16 51.71 -14.12
C ASN A 211 -0.74 53.11 -14.42
N ILE A 212 -2.07 53.25 -14.47
CA ILE A 212 -2.75 54.54 -14.64
C ILE A 212 -2.48 55.46 -13.44
N ASN A 213 -2.54 54.94 -12.22
CA ASN A 213 -2.25 55.73 -11.02
C ASN A 213 -0.80 56.22 -10.99
N ASN A 214 0.17 55.38 -11.39
CA ASN A 214 1.57 55.79 -11.48
C ASN A 214 1.84 56.84 -12.57
N ILE A 215 1.10 56.80 -13.69
CA ILE A 215 1.20 57.82 -14.74
C ILE A 215 0.69 59.17 -14.22
N ASN A 216 -0.47 59.19 -13.55
CA ASN A 216 -1.07 60.41 -13.01
C ASN A 216 -0.25 61.04 -11.87
N THR A 217 0.45 60.24 -11.06
CA THR A 217 1.36 60.77 -10.03
C THR A 217 2.62 61.40 -10.63
N ASN A 218 3.13 60.87 -11.74
CA ASN A 218 4.31 61.42 -12.41
C ASN A 218 4.01 62.72 -13.17
N THR A 219 2.83 62.87 -13.76
CA THR A 219 2.42 64.11 -14.45
C THR A 219 2.19 65.29 -13.49
N ASN A 220 1.82 65.01 -12.23
CA ASN A 220 1.62 66.06 -11.23
C ASN A 220 2.95 66.55 -10.60
N ASN A 221 4.02 65.75 -10.67
CA ASN A 221 5.34 66.14 -10.15
C ASN A 221 6.20 66.94 -11.14
N THR A 222 5.81 67.01 -12.42
CA THR A 222 6.55 67.78 -13.45
C THR A 222 6.04 69.21 -13.65
N ASN A 223 4.97 69.61 -12.95
CA ASN A 223 4.34 70.93 -13.08
C ASN A 223 4.63 71.88 -11.89
N ASN A 224 5.68 71.61 -11.10
CA ASN A 224 6.20 72.52 -10.06
C ASN A 224 7.64 72.91 -10.37
#